data_AF-A0A2H5VE99-F1
#
_entry.id   AF-A0A2H5VE99-F1
#
_cell.length_a   1.000
_cell.length_b   1.000
_cell.length_c   1.000
_cell.angle_alpha   90.00
_cell.angle_beta   90.00
_cell.angle_gamma   90.00
#
_symmetry.space_group_name_H-M   'P 1'
#
loop_
_entity.id
_entity.type
_entity.pdbx_description
1 polymer ?
#
loop_
_entity_poly.entity_id
_entity_poly.type
_entity_poly.pdbx_seq_one_letter_code
_entity_poly.pdbx_strand_id
1 'polypeptide(L)'
;MRNKIKVFVKGCRTCEEVLEMLEIGKCSGCELIVLSEEEEIKKYNIKVFPTIIINDKIKIEGKPNFPLICSEELYRFLEKNYSIN
;
A
#
# COMPACT_ATOMS: atom_id res chain seq x y z
N MET A 1 -6.30 -11.72 -11.06
CA MET A 1 -6.16 -11.14 -9.72
C MET A 1 -6.42 -9.64 -9.79
N ARG A 2 -7.22 -9.08 -8.89
CA ARG A 2 -7.52 -7.65 -8.81
C ARG A 2 -7.38 -7.21 -7.37
N ASN A 3 -6.54 -6.22 -7.10
CA ASN A 3 -6.30 -5.73 -5.75
C ASN A 3 -6.60 -4.24 -5.66
N LYS A 4 -7.22 -3.84 -4.55
CA LYS A 4 -7.40 -2.45 -4.17
C LYS A 4 -6.25 -2.04 -3.27
N ILE A 5 -5.41 -1.13 -3.74
CA ILE A 5 -4.20 -0.66 -3.07
C ILE A 5 -4.45 0.79 -2.65
N LYS A 6 -4.57 1.04 -1.35
CA LYS A 6 -4.67 2.40 -0.79
C LYS A 6 -3.32 2.81 -0.26
N VAL A 7 -2.86 3.99 -0.61
CA VAL A 7 -1.59 4.55 -0.15
C VAL A 7 -1.86 5.84 0.57
N PHE A 8 -1.55 5.87 1.86
CA PHE A 8 -1.68 7.05 2.70
C PHE A 8 -0.37 7.84 2.64
N VAL A 9 -0.44 9.12 2.28
CA VAL A 9 0.73 9.98 2.05
C VAL A 9 0.61 11.32 2.77
N LYS A 10 1.75 11.99 3.02
CA LYS A 10 1.82 13.33 3.64
C LYS A 10 2.98 14.17 3.09
N GLY A 11 3.03 14.36 1.77
CA GLY A 11 4.01 15.26 1.11
C GLY A 11 5.48 14.94 1.40
N CYS A 12 5.83 13.65 1.46
CA CYS A 12 7.17 13.19 1.83
C CYS A 12 7.91 12.56 0.64
N ARG A 13 9.23 12.73 0.55
CA ARG A 13 10.03 12.10 -0.54
C ARG A 13 9.84 10.57 -0.60
N THR A 14 9.83 9.91 0.55
CA THR A 14 9.58 8.47 0.64
C THR A 14 8.20 8.08 0.09
N CYS A 15 7.21 8.98 0.18
CA CYS A 15 5.88 8.77 -0.34
C CYS A 15 5.92 8.70 -1.87
N GLU A 16 6.64 9.61 -2.53
CA GLU A 16 6.83 9.64 -3.99
C GLU A 16 7.51 8.36 -4.48
N GLU A 17 8.58 7.93 -3.80
CA GLU A 17 9.32 6.70 -4.15
C GLU A 17 8.43 5.45 -4.04
N VAL A 18 7.53 5.39 -3.05
CA VAL A 18 6.58 4.28 -2.89
C VAL A 18 5.48 4.32 -3.94
N LEU A 19 4.99 5.51 -4.31
CA LEU A 19 4.00 5.65 -5.38
C LEU A 19 4.57 5.20 -6.73
N GLU A 20 5.80 5.58 -7.05
CA GLU A 20 6.48 5.14 -8.27
C GLU A 20 6.66 3.61 -8.31
N MET A 21 7.10 3.01 -7.19
CA MET A 21 7.22 1.56 -7.07
C MET A 21 5.89 0.85 -7.35
N LEU A 22 4.79 1.39 -6.81
CA LEU A 22 3.46 0.83 -6.98
C LEU A 22 2.91 1.02 -8.39
N GLU A 23 3.19 2.15 -9.02
CA GLU A 23 2.81 2.41 -10.41
C GLU A 23 3.47 1.44 -11.38
N ILE A 24 4.77 1.15 -11.17
CA ILE A 24 5.52 0.17 -11.96
C ILE A 24 5.06 -1.26 -11.67
N GLY A 25 4.81 -1.57 -10.39
CA GLY A 25 4.51 -2.93 -9.94
C GLY A 25 3.06 -3.38 -10.13
N LYS A 26 2.11 -2.45 -10.26
CA LYS A 26 0.69 -2.79 -10.43
C LYS A 26 0.40 -3.33 -11.83
N CYS A 27 -0.44 -4.37 -11.88
CA CYS A 27 -1.03 -4.85 -13.12
C CYS A 27 -2.31 -4.06 -13.46
N SER A 28 -2.78 -4.16 -14.71
CA SER A 28 -3.99 -3.45 -15.19
C SER A 28 -5.28 -3.77 -14.43
N GLY A 29 -5.31 -4.88 -13.67
CA GLY A 29 -6.43 -5.24 -12.82
C GLY A 29 -6.40 -4.65 -11.41
N CYS A 30 -5.31 -3.99 -11.00
CA CYS A 30 -5.22 -3.36 -9.68
C CYS A 30 -5.69 -1.90 -9.72
N GLU A 31 -6.35 -1.49 -8.64
CA GLU A 31 -6.79 -0.13 -8.40
C GLU A 31 -5.84 0.51 -7.38
N LEU A 32 -5.14 1.58 -7.76
CA LEU A 32 -4.31 2.37 -6.86
C LEU A 32 -5.05 3.64 -6.44
N ILE A 33 -5.22 3.85 -5.14
CA ILE A 33 -5.89 5.00 -4.56
C ILE A 33 -4.91 5.70 -3.63
N VAL A 34 -4.64 6.98 -3.92
CA VAL A 34 -3.77 7.82 -3.09
C VAL A 34 -4.65 8.64 -2.15
N LEU A 35 -4.37 8.56 -0.85
CA LEU A 35 -5.16 9.21 0.20
C LEU A 35 -4.26 10.12 1.03
N SER A 36 -4.66 11.38 1.19
CA SER A 36 -3.98 12.37 2.05
C SER A 36 -4.94 13.09 2.98
N GLU A 37 -6.23 12.79 2.91
CA GLU A 37 -7.27 13.44 3.71
C GLU A 37 -7.19 12.99 5.17
N GLU A 38 -7.29 13.95 6.10
CA GLU A 38 -7.20 13.65 7.55
C GLU A 38 -8.28 12.68 8.04
N GLU A 39 -9.47 12.73 7.44
CA GLU A 39 -10.60 11.89 7.83
C GLU A 39 -10.32 10.41 7.52
N GLU A 40 -9.80 10.12 6.33
CA GLU A 40 -9.37 8.77 5.94
C GLU A 40 -8.16 8.30 6.77
N ILE A 41 -7.19 9.18 7.04
CA ILE A 41 -6.04 8.88 7.93
C ILE A 41 -6.51 8.46 9.32
N LYS A 42 -7.47 9.19 9.90
CA LYS A 42 -8.04 8.87 11.23
C LYS A 42 -8.83 7.57 11.21
N LYS A 43 -9.70 7.40 10.21
CA LYS A 43 -10.53 6.20 10.02
C LYS A 43 -9.70 4.92 9.93
N TYR A 44 -8.55 4.99 9.26
CA TYR A 44 -7.62 3.87 9.11
C TYR A 44 -6.54 3.80 10.21
N ASN A 45 -6.58 4.69 11.20
CA ASN A 45 -5.61 4.80 12.29
C ASN A 45 -4.14 4.82 11.77
N ILE A 46 -3.89 5.64 10.75
CA ILE A 46 -2.58 5.75 10.10
C ILE A 46 -1.69 6.70 10.91
N LYS A 47 -0.55 6.17 11.38
CA LYS A 47 0.43 6.90 12.19
C LYS A 47 1.77 7.11 11.49
N VAL A 48 2.03 6.33 10.44
CA VAL A 48 3.30 6.31 9.68
C VAL A 48 2.99 6.61 8.21
N PHE A 49 3.87 7.36 7.55
CA PHE A 49 3.75 7.67 6.13
C PHE A 49 5.03 7.30 5.35
N PRO A 50 4.93 6.75 4.13
CA PRO A 50 3.68 6.24 3.55
C PRO A 50 3.17 4.99 4.29
N THR A 51 1.87 4.73 4.24
CA THR A 51 1.31 3.42 4.63
C THR A 51 0.52 2.85 3.46
N ILE A 52 0.73 1.57 3.17
CA ILE A 52 0.05 0.85 2.09
C ILE A 52 -0.96 -0.11 2.73
N ILE A 53 -2.22 -0.02 2.31
CA ILE A 53 -3.28 -0.96 2.66
C ILE A 53 -3.74 -1.68 1.41
N ILE A 54 -3.70 -3.01 1.41
CA ILE A 54 -4.12 -3.83 0.27
C ILE A 54 -5.34 -4.65 0.67
N ASN A 55 -6.42 -4.52 -0.12
CA ASN A 55 -7.70 -5.20 0.06
C ASN A 55 -8.30 -5.08 1.46
N ASP A 56 -7.95 -4.00 2.20
CA ASP A 56 -8.33 -3.81 3.61
C ASP A 56 -7.88 -4.96 4.54
N LYS A 57 -6.91 -5.77 4.11
CA LYS A 57 -6.42 -6.96 4.85
C LYS A 57 -4.94 -6.90 5.21
N ILE A 58 -4.15 -6.17 4.42
CA ILE A 58 -2.69 -6.12 4.55
C ILE A 58 -2.29 -4.69 4.85
N LYS A 59 -1.39 -4.48 5.80
CA LYS A 59 -0.81 -3.17 6.14
C LYS A 59 0.71 -3.20 6.12
N ILE A 60 1.29 -2.30 5.33
CA ILE A 60 2.73 -2.09 5.25
C ILE A 60 3.00 -0.64 5.62
N GLU A 61 3.75 -0.43 6.69
CA GLU A 61 4.16 0.91 7.15
C GLU A 61 5.56 1.25 6.62
N GLY A 62 5.72 2.45 6.08
CA GLY A 62 6.97 2.92 5.49
C GLY A 62 7.22 2.36 4.08
N LYS A 63 8.46 2.53 3.63
CA LYS A 63 8.93 2.00 2.34
C LYS A 63 9.34 0.54 2.49
N PRO A 64 8.72 -0.40 1.76
CA PRO A 64 9.18 -1.79 1.75
C PRO A 64 10.58 -1.88 1.12
N ASN A 65 11.38 -2.81 1.61
CA ASN A 65 12.71 -3.14 1.07
C ASN A 65 12.65 -4.24 -0.02
N PHE A 66 11.46 -4.51 -0.54
CA PHE A 66 11.18 -5.48 -1.60
C PHE A 66 10.25 -4.84 -2.64
N PRO A 67 10.27 -5.29 -3.90
CA PRO A 67 9.41 -4.74 -4.93
C PRO A 67 7.96 -5.22 -4.75
N LEU A 68 6.99 -4.32 -4.94
CA LEU A 68 5.56 -4.63 -4.90
C LEU A 68 5.02 -4.99 -6.29
N ILE A 69 5.33 -6.20 -6.75
CA ILE A 69 4.92 -6.69 -8.07
C ILE A 69 3.59 -7.45 -7.98
N CYS A 70 2.65 -7.21 -8.90
CA CYS A 70 1.38 -7.92 -8.97
C CYS A 70 1.57 -9.44 -9.25
N SER A 71 1.80 -10.26 -8.22
CA SER A 71 1.92 -11.72 -8.30
C SER A 71 1.26 -12.44 -7.12
N GLU A 72 0.64 -13.60 -7.36
CA GLU A 72 -0.01 -14.36 -6.29
C GLU A 72 0.94 -14.73 -5.16
N GLU A 73 2.18 -15.09 -5.48
CA GLU A 73 3.20 -15.46 -4.50
C GLU A 73 3.48 -14.30 -3.54
N LEU A 74 3.64 -13.07 -4.05
CA LEU A 74 3.85 -11.90 -3.22
C LEU A 74 2.64 -11.67 -2.31
N TYR A 75 1.41 -11.71 -2.83
CA TYR A 75 0.23 -11.45 -1.99
C TYR A 75 0.06 -12.53 -0.91
N ARG A 76 0.35 -13.80 -1.20
CA ARG A 76 0.35 -14.85 -0.16
C ARG A 76 1.41 -14.59 0.91
N PHE A 77 2.60 -14.15 0.52
CA PHE A 77 3.64 -13.72 1.46
C PHE A 77 3.16 -12.53 2.31
N LEU A 78 2.52 -11.53 1.69
CA LEU A 78 2.03 -10.35 2.38
C LEU A 78 0.88 -10.66 3.35
N GLU A 79 -0.11 -11.47 2.94
CA GLU A 79 -1.18 -11.91 3.84
C GLU A 79 -0.62 -12.68 5.04
N LYS A 80 0.42 -13.49 4.85
CA LYS A 80 1.03 -14.23 5.96
C LYS A 80 1.77 -13.34 6.97
N ASN A 81 2.45 -12.29 6.49
CA ASN A 81 3.42 -11.55 7.31
C ASN A 81 2.97 -10.13 7.69
N TYR A 82 1.99 -9.57 6.97
CA TYR A 82 1.55 -8.18 7.08
C TYR A 82 0.02 -8.06 7.22
N SER A 83 -0.68 -9.16 7.56
CA SER A 83 -2.13 -9.13 7.79
C SER A 83 -2.48 -8.24 8.98
N ILE A 84 -3.55 -7.49 8.80
CA ILE A 84 -4.23 -6.73 9.83
C ILE A 84 -5.19 -7.71 10.49
N ASN A 85 -4.80 -8.29 11.62
CA ASN A 85 -5.68 -9.14 12.43
C ASN A 85 -6.82 -8.32 13.05
#